data_AF-M4T982-F1
#
_entry.id   AF-M4T982-F1
#
_cell.length_a   1.000
_cell.length_b   1.000
_cell.length_c   1.000
_cell.angle_alpha   90.00
_cell.angle_beta   90.00
_cell.angle_gamma   90.00
#
_symmetry.space_group_name_H-M   'P 1'
#
loop_
_entity.id
_entity.type
_entity.pdbx_description
1 polymer ?
#
loop_
_entity_poly.entity_id
_entity_poly.type
_entity_poly.pdbx_seq_one_letter_code
_entity_poly.pdbx_strand_id
1 'polypeptide(L)'
;NESQRFFLVTALQVFASVAVSATNYALHGAVWQPQCQLVKKLRKSARRARLHLNSLIDAVTKLTTLKTKLMAFYVMTPPSKNNAIAAALLAAADSELDRIVARVVDDGKTLVEGVAYSGEIAGALTSFVRVLSTAAEGSNTCLGNGSGGDGKSTAETNGCSEPAIDSDSGEAEIATADVGEKAFTKLVAKSTGTGREKTGSCGFFKGTSDTASDGGIKFTGGNTYKAVFGLIQQNADDDPTQKPADDLTAAAGTVLPVYKRAHAAIRALQLLAQEDYTINPQAQLKKLASAAAAV
;
A
#
# COMPACT_ATOMS: atom_id res chain seq x y z
N ASN A 1 -77.86 6.72 12.65
CA ASN A 1 -76.64 7.18 13.36
C ASN A 1 -75.57 6.09 13.30
N GLU A 2 -75.27 5.61 12.08
CA GLU A 2 -74.33 4.51 11.80
C GLU A 2 -73.38 4.85 10.64
N SER A 3 -73.77 5.75 9.72
CA SER A 3 -72.91 6.21 8.62
C SER A 3 -71.70 7.06 9.05
N GLN A 4 -71.71 7.68 10.24
CA GLN A 4 -70.55 8.43 10.74
C GLN A 4 -69.50 7.53 11.44
N ARG A 5 -69.85 6.29 11.79
CA ARG A 5 -68.92 5.33 12.42
C ARG A 5 -68.11 4.54 11.39
N PHE A 6 -68.60 4.41 10.16
CA PHE A 6 -67.90 3.68 9.10
C PHE A 6 -66.78 4.50 8.43
N PHE A 7 -66.90 5.83 8.39
CA PHE A 7 -65.86 6.70 7.84
C PHE A 7 -64.68 6.95 8.81
N LEU A 8 -64.86 6.77 10.11
CA LEU A 8 -63.80 6.96 11.10
C LEU A 8 -62.92 5.72 11.32
N VAL A 9 -63.36 4.53 10.93
CA VAL A 9 -62.55 3.30 11.06
C VAL A 9 -61.68 3.04 9.82
N THR A 10 -62.05 3.61 8.66
CA THR A 10 -61.30 3.38 7.41
C THR A 10 -60.13 4.37 7.20
N ALA A 11 -60.10 5.48 7.94
CA ALA A 11 -59.02 6.48 7.84
C ALA A 11 -57.77 6.17 8.69
N LEU A 12 -57.84 5.17 9.59
CA LEU A 12 -56.74 4.84 10.50
C LEU A 12 -55.79 3.74 9.98
N GLN A 13 -56.03 3.18 8.79
CA GLN A 13 -55.21 2.08 8.22
C GLN A 13 -54.30 2.48 7.05
N VAL A 14 -54.19 3.77 6.69
CA VAL A 14 -53.31 4.22 5.59
C VAL A 14 -51.96 4.76 6.07
N PHE A 15 -51.72 4.83 7.38
CA PHE A 15 -50.38 5.07 7.95
C PHE A 15 -49.69 3.77 8.41
N ALA A 16 -49.96 2.65 7.73
CA ALA A 16 -48.94 1.61 7.63
C ALA A 16 -47.84 2.17 6.71
N SER A 17 -46.97 2.99 7.28
CA SER A 17 -45.65 3.26 6.72
C SER A 17 -45.11 1.91 6.29
N VAL A 18 -44.95 1.72 4.98
CA VAL A 18 -44.11 0.67 4.43
C VAL A 18 -42.75 0.94 5.05
N ALA A 19 -42.46 0.25 6.15
CA ALA A 19 -41.11 0.07 6.61
C ALA A 19 -40.44 -0.77 5.53
N VAL A 20 -40.02 -0.10 4.45
CA VAL A 20 -38.95 -0.62 3.60
C VAL A 20 -37.82 -0.84 4.58
N SER A 21 -37.60 -2.10 4.91
CA SER A 21 -36.55 -2.54 5.82
C SER A 21 -35.26 -2.20 5.08
N ALA A 22 -34.69 -1.04 5.36
CA ALA A 22 -33.42 -0.67 4.78
C ALA A 22 -32.38 -1.68 5.26
N THR A 23 -31.85 -2.46 4.33
CA THR A 23 -30.99 -3.61 4.62
C THR A 23 -29.60 -3.19 5.11
N ASN A 24 -29.18 -1.95 4.85
CA ASN A 24 -28.14 -1.15 5.52
C ASN A 24 -27.00 -1.99 6.13
N TYR A 25 -26.19 -2.61 5.29
CA TYR A 25 -25.17 -3.56 5.74
C TYR A 25 -23.84 -2.88 6.08
N ALA A 26 -23.23 -3.26 7.21
CA ALA A 26 -21.83 -2.98 7.46
C ALA A 26 -20.91 -3.66 6.44
N LEU A 27 -19.73 -3.08 6.19
CA LEU A 27 -18.69 -3.73 5.40
C LEU A 27 -18.08 -4.88 6.20
N HIS A 28 -18.06 -6.07 5.61
CA HIS A 28 -17.59 -7.27 6.30
C HIS A 28 -16.09 -7.24 6.66
N GLY A 29 -15.74 -7.75 7.84
CA GLY A 29 -14.36 -7.91 8.32
C GLY A 29 -13.37 -8.45 7.28
N ALA A 30 -13.76 -9.55 6.62
CA ALA A 30 -12.99 -10.20 5.56
C ALA A 30 -12.74 -9.36 4.29
N VAL A 31 -13.34 -8.17 4.15
CA VAL A 31 -13.08 -7.22 3.06
C VAL A 31 -11.98 -6.25 3.49
N TRP A 32 -12.16 -5.55 4.61
CA TRP A 32 -11.29 -4.43 5.00
C TRP A 32 -10.08 -4.86 5.83
N GLN A 33 -10.12 -5.98 6.55
CA GLN A 33 -8.98 -6.43 7.36
C GLN A 33 -7.75 -6.75 6.47
N PRO A 34 -7.87 -7.52 5.37
CA PRO A 34 -6.74 -7.74 4.46
C PRO A 34 -6.19 -6.44 3.84
N GLN A 35 -7.06 -5.46 3.61
CA GLN A 35 -6.67 -4.13 3.12
C GLN A 35 -5.80 -3.39 4.13
N CYS A 36 -6.20 -3.35 5.40
CA CYS A 36 -5.38 -2.74 6.46
C CYS A 36 -4.06 -3.49 6.70
N GLN A 37 -4.08 -4.82 6.57
CA GLN A 37 -2.84 -5.60 6.64
C GLN A 37 -1.89 -5.24 5.50
N LEU A 38 -2.41 -5.03 4.28
CA LEU A 38 -1.62 -4.53 3.16
C LEU A 38 -1.06 -3.13 3.45
N VAL A 39 -1.86 -2.19 3.98
CA VAL A 39 -1.40 -0.83 4.38
C VAL A 39 -0.15 -0.92 5.26
N LYS A 40 -0.16 -1.79 6.28
CA LYS A 40 0.99 -2.01 7.18
C LYS A 40 2.26 -2.39 6.43
N LYS A 41 2.14 -3.14 5.33
CA LYS A 41 3.27 -3.58 4.51
C LYS A 41 3.72 -2.50 3.54
N LEU A 42 2.78 -1.81 2.89
CA LEU A 42 3.09 -0.70 1.98
C LEU A 42 3.85 0.43 2.68
N ARG A 43 3.52 0.72 3.94
CA ARG A 43 4.21 1.75 4.72
C ARG A 43 5.68 1.45 5.00
N LYS A 44 6.14 0.21 4.80
CA LYS A 44 7.56 -0.15 4.87
C LYS A 44 8.37 0.37 3.68
N SER A 45 7.75 0.75 2.56
CA SER A 45 8.43 1.19 1.34
C SER A 45 9.32 2.42 1.57
N ALA A 46 8.87 3.39 2.35
CA ALA A 46 9.67 4.59 2.68
C ALA A 46 10.95 4.21 3.42
N ARG A 47 10.85 3.32 4.43
CA ARG A 47 12.00 2.84 5.18
C ARG A 47 12.94 2.01 4.32
N ARG A 48 12.40 1.14 3.45
CA ARG A 48 13.20 0.37 2.50
C ARG A 48 13.99 1.29 1.56
N ALA A 49 13.34 2.30 0.99
CA ALA A 49 13.98 3.26 0.11
C ALA A 49 15.09 4.05 0.83
N ARG A 50 14.84 4.50 2.07
CA ARG A 50 15.84 5.18 2.91
C ARG A 50 17.04 4.28 3.22
N LEU A 51 16.82 3.02 3.57
CA LEU A 51 17.91 2.07 3.83
C LEU A 51 18.78 1.83 2.58
N HIS A 52 18.15 1.74 1.41
CA HIS A 52 18.88 1.63 0.14
C HIS A 52 19.76 2.86 -0.11
N LEU A 53 19.20 4.06 -0.01
CA LEU A 53 19.96 5.31 -0.16
C LEU A 53 21.09 5.42 0.85
N ASN A 54 20.83 5.11 2.13
CA ASN A 54 21.86 5.12 3.17
C ASN A 54 22.98 4.13 2.85
N SER A 55 22.67 2.95 2.30
CA SER A 55 23.70 1.97 1.91
C SER A 55 24.63 2.50 0.81
N LEU A 56 24.08 3.25 -0.17
CA LEU A 56 24.85 3.90 -1.22
C LEU A 56 25.71 5.06 -0.67
N ILE A 57 25.16 5.87 0.24
CA ILE A 57 25.90 6.97 0.88
C ILE A 57 27.04 6.43 1.74
N ASP A 58 26.80 5.36 2.51
CA ASP A 58 27.81 4.67 3.30
C ASP A 58 28.90 4.08 2.41
N ALA A 59 28.53 3.53 1.26
CA ALA A 59 29.47 3.02 0.27
C ALA A 59 30.41 4.12 -0.25
N VAL A 60 29.85 5.26 -0.67
CA VAL A 60 30.63 6.43 -1.12
C VAL A 60 31.58 6.88 -0.02
N THR A 61 31.10 7.01 1.22
CA THR A 61 31.89 7.47 2.37
C THR A 61 33.08 6.54 2.64
N LYS A 62 32.82 5.22 2.67
CA LYS A 62 33.85 4.20 2.89
C LYS A 62 34.87 4.18 1.76
N LEU A 63 34.42 4.18 0.50
CA LEU A 63 35.30 4.10 -0.66
C LEU A 63 36.15 5.37 -0.82
N THR A 64 35.58 6.54 -0.55
CA THR A 64 36.32 7.82 -0.51
C THR A 64 37.40 7.78 0.56
N THR A 65 37.09 7.26 1.75
CA THR A 65 38.08 7.09 2.83
C THR A 65 39.23 6.16 2.41
N LEU A 66 38.92 5.05 1.74
CA LEU A 66 39.93 4.12 1.23
C LEU A 66 40.80 4.77 0.14
N LYS A 67 40.18 5.50 -0.79
CA LYS A 67 40.87 6.25 -1.84
C LYS A 67 41.86 7.25 -1.24
N THR A 68 41.47 8.03 -0.24
CA THR A 68 42.35 8.98 0.46
C THR A 68 43.55 8.28 1.11
N LYS A 69 43.35 7.12 1.74
CA LYS A 69 44.44 6.32 2.31
C LYS A 69 45.41 5.80 1.25
N LEU A 70 44.89 5.36 0.10
CA LEU A 70 45.70 4.91 -1.04
C LEU A 70 46.51 6.05 -1.65
N MET A 71 45.95 7.26 -1.77
CA MET A 71 46.68 8.44 -2.23
C MET A 71 47.82 8.79 -1.28
N ALA A 72 47.55 8.82 0.04
CA ALA A 72 48.57 9.09 1.03
C ALA A 72 49.71 8.07 0.94
N PHE A 73 49.39 6.78 0.80
CA PHE A 73 50.39 5.74 0.57
C PHE A 73 51.21 6.01 -0.70
N TYR A 74 50.57 6.24 -1.84
CA TYR A 74 51.22 6.50 -3.13
C TYR A 74 52.20 7.67 -3.08
N VAL A 75 51.83 8.77 -2.40
CA VAL A 75 52.66 9.99 -2.28
C VAL A 75 53.79 9.82 -1.27
N MET A 76 53.57 9.07 -0.19
CA MET A 76 54.54 8.91 0.90
C MET A 76 55.57 7.79 0.65
N THR A 77 55.34 6.87 -0.28
CA THR A 77 56.30 5.81 -0.61
C THR A 77 57.19 6.15 -1.80
N PRO A 78 58.52 5.91 -1.69
CA PRO A 78 59.43 6.03 -2.82
C PRO A 78 58.95 5.22 -4.04
N PRO A 79 59.27 5.65 -5.28
CA PRO A 79 58.86 4.96 -6.49
C PRO A 79 59.23 3.47 -6.44
N SER A 80 58.22 2.61 -6.46
CA SER A 80 58.37 1.16 -6.37
C SER A 80 57.23 0.46 -7.14
N LYS A 81 57.30 -0.87 -7.30
CA LYS A 81 56.18 -1.66 -7.85
C LYS A 81 54.87 -1.43 -7.08
N ASN A 82 54.95 -1.06 -5.79
CA ASN A 82 53.78 -0.77 -4.98
C ASN A 82 53.08 0.53 -5.41
N ASN A 83 53.80 1.48 -6.04
CA ASN A 83 53.20 2.72 -6.56
C ASN A 83 52.32 2.42 -7.78
N ALA A 84 52.74 1.50 -8.67
CA ALA A 84 51.92 1.09 -9.81
C ALA A 84 50.63 0.38 -9.36
N ILE A 85 50.72 -0.48 -8.33
CA ILE A 85 49.55 -1.15 -7.73
C ILE A 85 48.62 -0.12 -7.07
N ALA A 86 49.17 0.84 -6.33
CA ALA A 86 48.37 1.90 -5.71
C ALA A 86 47.68 2.78 -6.75
N ALA A 87 48.34 3.11 -7.87
CA ALA A 87 47.72 3.83 -8.98
C ALA A 87 46.55 3.04 -9.61
N ALA A 88 46.72 1.73 -9.83
CA ALA A 88 45.65 0.87 -10.34
C ALA A 88 44.46 0.78 -9.36
N LEU A 89 44.72 0.66 -8.05
CA LEU A 89 43.67 0.65 -7.03
C LEU A 89 42.94 1.99 -6.92
N LEU A 90 43.62 3.12 -7.11
CA LEU A 90 43.00 4.45 -7.15
C LEU A 90 42.06 4.58 -8.36
N ALA A 91 42.49 4.15 -9.54
CA ALA A 91 41.64 4.15 -10.74
C ALA A 91 40.41 3.24 -10.58
N ALA A 92 40.58 2.05 -9.99
CA ALA A 92 39.46 1.16 -9.68
C ALA A 92 38.49 1.78 -8.66
N ALA A 93 39.00 2.49 -7.66
CA ALA A 93 38.17 3.19 -6.69
C ALA A 93 37.38 4.34 -7.33
N ASP A 94 37.97 5.07 -8.28
CA ASP A 94 37.27 6.10 -9.06
C ASP A 94 36.14 5.52 -9.92
N SER A 95 36.43 4.46 -10.68
CA SER A 95 35.41 3.78 -11.49
C SER A 95 34.26 3.24 -10.63
N GLU A 96 34.56 2.69 -9.46
CA GLU A 96 33.54 2.20 -8.53
C GLU A 96 32.73 3.35 -7.89
N LEU A 97 33.35 4.49 -7.58
CA LEU A 97 32.63 5.70 -7.13
C LEU A 97 31.66 6.20 -8.20
N ASP A 98 32.10 6.30 -9.44
CA ASP A 98 31.25 6.70 -10.58
C ASP A 98 30.07 5.74 -10.74
N ARG A 99 30.30 4.43 -10.59
CA ARG A 99 29.26 3.40 -10.64
C ARG A 99 28.24 3.55 -9.50
N ILE A 100 28.68 3.86 -8.28
CA ILE A 100 27.77 4.08 -7.14
C ILE A 100 26.93 5.34 -7.38
N VAL A 101 27.55 6.43 -7.85
CA VAL A 101 26.85 7.69 -8.16
C VAL A 101 25.81 7.49 -9.27
N ALA A 102 26.17 6.78 -10.34
CA ALA A 102 25.24 6.44 -11.41
C ALA A 102 24.02 5.69 -10.87
N ARG A 103 24.21 4.73 -9.95
CA ARG A 103 23.09 4.03 -9.33
C ARG A 103 22.20 4.89 -8.44
N VAL A 104 22.73 5.90 -7.76
CA VAL A 104 21.86 6.84 -7.02
C VAL A 104 20.85 7.49 -7.98
N VAL A 105 21.29 7.84 -9.19
CA VAL A 105 20.45 8.41 -10.24
C VAL A 105 19.49 7.36 -10.81
N ASP A 106 20.00 6.19 -11.19
CA ASP A 106 19.22 5.13 -11.83
C ASP A 106 18.15 4.55 -10.89
N ASP A 107 18.52 4.29 -9.62
CA ASP A 107 17.61 3.76 -8.61
C ASP A 107 16.64 4.83 -8.10
N GLY A 108 17.01 6.12 -8.20
CA GLY A 108 16.24 7.27 -7.71
C GLY A 108 14.78 7.24 -8.17
N LYS A 109 14.55 6.96 -9.46
CA LYS A 109 13.19 6.81 -10.01
C LYS A 109 12.42 5.67 -9.34
N THR A 110 13.03 4.50 -9.24
CA THR A 110 12.41 3.30 -8.64
C THR A 110 12.07 3.53 -7.16
N LEU A 111 12.95 4.20 -6.43
CA LEU A 111 12.75 4.56 -5.02
C LEU A 111 11.54 5.50 -4.87
N VAL A 112 11.50 6.59 -5.65
CA VAL A 112 10.42 7.58 -5.60
C VAL A 112 9.09 6.96 -6.01
N GLU A 113 9.04 6.23 -7.13
CA GLU A 113 7.81 5.61 -7.62
C GLU A 113 7.29 4.55 -6.63
N GLY A 114 8.17 3.68 -6.11
CA GLY A 114 7.78 2.66 -5.15
C GLY A 114 7.20 3.26 -3.86
N VAL A 115 7.80 4.34 -3.35
CA VAL A 115 7.30 5.05 -2.16
C VAL A 115 5.98 5.78 -2.46
N ALA A 116 5.89 6.51 -3.57
CA ALA A 116 4.71 7.27 -3.95
C ALA A 116 3.48 6.37 -4.12
N TYR A 117 3.59 5.32 -4.93
CA TYR A 117 2.49 4.38 -5.13
C TYR A 117 2.12 3.62 -3.86
N SER A 118 3.10 3.26 -3.03
CA SER A 118 2.81 2.66 -1.71
C SER A 118 2.00 3.58 -0.83
N GLY A 119 2.41 4.85 -0.74
CA GLY A 119 1.74 5.88 0.05
C GLY A 119 0.34 6.17 -0.45
N GLU A 120 0.15 6.29 -1.77
CA GLU A 120 -1.15 6.56 -2.39
C GLU A 120 -2.16 5.43 -2.13
N ILE A 121 -1.78 4.17 -2.36
CA ILE A 121 -2.64 3.02 -2.04
C ILE A 121 -2.89 2.91 -0.53
N ALA A 122 -1.86 3.06 0.29
CA ALA A 122 -1.97 2.99 1.75
C ALA A 122 -2.92 4.06 2.30
N GLY A 123 -2.81 5.28 1.77
CA GLY A 123 -3.67 6.41 2.09
C GLY A 123 -5.11 6.15 1.71
N ALA A 124 -5.37 5.76 0.46
CA ALA A 124 -6.73 5.48 -0.02
C ALA A 124 -7.44 4.39 0.80
N LEU A 125 -6.75 3.29 1.11
CA LEU A 125 -7.29 2.21 1.94
C LEU A 125 -7.58 2.70 3.37
N THR A 126 -6.61 3.40 3.98
CA THR A 126 -6.75 3.92 5.35
C THR A 126 -7.89 4.92 5.45
N SER A 127 -7.97 5.87 4.52
CA SER A 127 -9.02 6.89 4.48
C SER A 127 -10.40 6.28 4.31
N PHE A 128 -10.55 5.28 3.44
CA PHE A 128 -11.83 4.59 3.27
C PHE A 128 -12.27 3.87 4.54
N VAL A 129 -11.38 3.10 5.17
CA VAL A 129 -11.67 2.43 6.45
C VAL A 129 -11.98 3.44 7.55
N ARG A 130 -11.25 4.57 7.61
CA ARG A 130 -11.49 5.62 8.60
C ARG A 130 -12.86 6.26 8.42
N VAL A 131 -13.25 6.60 7.18
CA VAL A 131 -14.59 7.10 6.87
C VAL A 131 -15.66 6.14 7.39
N LEU A 132 -15.56 4.84 7.09
CA LEU A 132 -16.52 3.85 7.59
C LEU A 132 -16.51 3.73 9.11
N SER A 133 -15.33 3.76 9.74
CA SER A 133 -15.19 3.68 11.20
C SER A 133 -15.83 4.87 11.94
N THR A 134 -16.01 6.00 11.24
CA THR A 134 -16.61 7.23 11.77
C THR A 134 -18.03 7.49 11.24
N ALA A 135 -18.51 6.70 10.28
CA ALA A 135 -19.81 6.91 9.63
C ALA A 135 -21.00 6.33 10.42
N ALA A 136 -20.77 5.79 11.62
CA ALA A 136 -21.81 5.24 12.48
C ALA A 136 -21.56 5.62 13.95
N GLU A 137 -22.65 5.75 14.71
CA GLU A 137 -22.66 6.07 16.14
C GLU A 137 -23.52 5.08 16.94
N GLY A 138 -23.31 5.01 18.25
CA GLY A 138 -24.08 4.16 19.15
C GLY A 138 -23.89 2.67 18.88
N SER A 139 -25.00 1.95 18.64
CA SER A 139 -25.00 0.50 18.36
C SER A 139 -24.84 0.15 16.87
N ASN A 140 -24.74 1.18 16.02
CA ASN A 140 -24.55 1.06 14.58
C ASN A 140 -23.06 0.94 14.24
N THR A 141 -22.75 0.27 13.15
CA THR A 141 -21.38 0.13 12.64
C THR A 141 -21.40 0.01 11.13
N CYS A 142 -20.48 0.71 10.47
CA CYS A 142 -20.19 0.58 9.04
C CYS A 142 -18.99 -0.31 8.74
N LEU A 143 -18.28 -0.76 9.78
CA LEU A 143 -17.10 -1.57 9.68
C LEU A 143 -17.28 -2.79 10.60
N GLY A 144 -17.68 -3.93 10.06
CA GLY A 144 -17.92 -5.11 10.87
C GLY A 144 -16.63 -5.89 11.19
N ASN A 145 -16.64 -6.71 12.23
CA ASN A 145 -15.46 -7.48 12.65
C ASN A 145 -15.35 -8.88 12.01
N GLY A 146 -16.32 -9.26 11.18
CA GLY A 146 -16.47 -10.58 10.56
C GLY A 146 -17.35 -11.56 11.34
N SER A 147 -17.84 -11.17 12.52
CA SER A 147 -18.66 -11.99 13.42
C SER A 147 -19.95 -11.29 13.84
N GLY A 148 -20.36 -10.23 13.14
CA GLY A 148 -21.55 -9.43 13.42
C GLY A 148 -21.32 -8.28 14.41
N GLY A 149 -20.08 -8.07 14.86
CA GLY A 149 -19.71 -7.01 15.81
C GLY A 149 -19.06 -5.80 15.14
N ASP A 150 -18.70 -4.80 15.94
CA ASP A 150 -18.01 -3.59 15.46
C ASP A 150 -16.50 -3.84 15.31
N GLY A 151 -15.98 -3.58 14.12
CA GLY A 151 -14.56 -3.70 13.77
C GLY A 151 -13.74 -2.45 14.05
N LYS A 152 -14.37 -1.30 14.37
CA LYS A 152 -13.72 0.01 14.57
C LYS A 152 -12.48 -0.05 15.46
N SER A 153 -12.59 -0.66 16.63
CA SER A 153 -11.49 -0.74 17.61
C SER A 153 -10.27 -1.54 17.12
N THR A 154 -10.44 -2.34 16.07
CA THR A 154 -9.38 -3.18 15.51
C THR A 154 -8.82 -2.65 14.19
N ALA A 155 -9.34 -1.53 13.67
CA ALA A 155 -8.89 -0.98 12.39
C ALA A 155 -7.41 -0.58 12.43
N GLU A 156 -6.99 0.10 13.51
CA GLU A 156 -5.60 0.53 13.70
C GLU A 156 -4.65 -0.66 13.91
N THR A 157 -5.04 -1.62 14.74
CA THR A 157 -4.21 -2.80 15.03
C THR A 157 -4.04 -3.71 13.81
N ASN A 158 -5.02 -3.73 12.91
CA ASN A 158 -4.91 -4.39 11.60
C ASN A 158 -4.02 -3.62 10.61
N GLY A 159 -3.70 -2.35 10.85
CA GLY A 159 -2.73 -1.57 10.07
C GLY A 159 -3.26 -0.28 9.46
N CYS A 160 -4.57 0.01 9.53
CA CYS A 160 -5.15 1.28 9.11
C CYS A 160 -5.01 2.37 10.18
N SER A 161 -3.84 2.45 10.82
CA SER A 161 -3.49 3.54 11.75
C SER A 161 -3.13 4.81 10.98
N GLU A 162 -2.85 5.91 11.68
CA GLU A 162 -2.14 7.02 11.06
C GLU A 162 -0.71 6.59 10.65
N PRO A 163 -0.17 7.13 9.55
CA PRO A 163 1.18 6.80 9.10
C PRO A 163 2.23 7.38 10.06
N ALA A 164 3.03 6.51 10.67
CA ALA A 164 4.22 6.91 11.42
C ALA A 164 5.45 6.83 10.50
N ILE A 165 5.79 7.95 9.86
CA ILE A 165 6.90 8.01 8.89
C ILE A 165 8.28 8.03 9.59
N ASP A 166 8.31 8.41 10.87
CA ASP A 166 9.55 8.68 11.61
C ASP A 166 10.07 7.51 12.48
N SER A 167 9.42 6.34 12.45
CA SER A 167 9.89 5.21 13.25
C SER A 167 11.11 4.55 12.59
N ASP A 168 12.31 4.81 13.12
CA ASP A 168 13.54 4.11 12.75
C ASP A 168 13.50 2.61 13.15
N SER A 169 12.55 2.22 14.00
CA SER A 169 12.33 0.85 14.47
C SER A 169 11.45 0.03 13.52
N GLY A 170 11.71 -1.28 13.46
CA GLY A 170 10.87 -2.25 12.72
C GLY A 170 11.60 -2.98 11.59
N GLU A 171 10.85 -3.63 10.72
CA GLU A 171 11.35 -4.41 9.56
C GLU A 171 11.07 -3.62 8.28
N ALA A 172 12.09 -3.46 7.41
CA ALA A 172 11.95 -2.75 6.14
C ALA A 172 11.53 -3.67 4.98
N GLU A 173 11.58 -4.99 5.19
CA GLU A 173 11.22 -5.96 4.19
C GLU A 173 9.70 -6.03 4.01
N ILE A 174 9.28 -5.96 2.74
CA ILE A 174 7.91 -6.18 2.33
C ILE A 174 7.82 -7.65 1.92
N ALA A 175 7.18 -8.48 2.76
CA ALA A 175 7.12 -9.91 2.56
C ALA A 175 6.43 -10.27 1.23
N THR A 176 6.99 -11.23 0.51
CA THR A 176 6.43 -11.79 -0.73
C THR A 176 5.06 -12.43 -0.53
N ALA A 177 4.77 -12.89 0.70
CA ALA A 177 3.48 -13.40 1.11
C ALA A 177 2.36 -12.34 1.14
N ASP A 178 2.70 -11.04 1.11
CA ASP A 178 1.74 -9.93 1.07
C ASP A 178 1.77 -9.20 -0.29
N VAL A 179 2.97 -9.01 -0.85
CA VAL A 179 3.21 -8.47 -2.20
C VAL A 179 4.00 -9.50 -2.99
N GLY A 180 3.26 -10.37 -3.69
CA GLY A 180 3.83 -11.47 -4.46
C GLY A 180 4.41 -11.02 -5.80
N GLU A 181 4.90 -11.97 -6.57
CA GLU A 181 5.48 -11.70 -7.90
C GLU A 181 4.46 -11.07 -8.86
N LYS A 182 3.18 -11.41 -8.72
CA LYS A 182 2.13 -11.03 -9.66
C LYS A 182 1.08 -10.07 -9.11
N ALA A 183 1.00 -9.91 -7.77
CA ALA A 183 -0.18 -9.30 -7.16
C ALA A 183 -0.05 -8.96 -5.66
N PHE A 184 -1.13 -8.36 -5.11
CA PHE A 184 -1.39 -8.25 -3.67
C PHE A 184 -2.16 -9.49 -3.19
N THR A 185 -1.43 -10.48 -2.70
CA THR A 185 -1.88 -11.88 -2.51
C THR A 185 -3.14 -12.07 -1.67
N LYS A 186 -3.42 -11.16 -0.74
CA LYS A 186 -4.56 -11.26 0.19
C LYS A 186 -5.81 -10.50 -0.26
N LEU A 187 -5.73 -9.73 -1.35
CA LEU A 187 -6.84 -8.94 -1.87
C LEU A 187 -7.66 -9.75 -2.87
N VAL A 188 -8.31 -10.80 -2.37
CA VAL A 188 -9.15 -11.70 -3.17
C VAL A 188 -10.49 -11.06 -3.51
N ALA A 189 -11.14 -11.51 -4.59
CA ALA A 189 -12.47 -11.04 -4.94
C ALA A 189 -13.52 -11.34 -3.85
N LYS A 190 -14.49 -10.43 -3.69
CA LYS A 190 -15.69 -10.62 -2.88
C LYS A 190 -16.90 -10.33 -3.76
N SER A 191 -17.70 -11.35 -4.02
CA SER A 191 -18.92 -11.26 -4.83
C SER A 191 -20.07 -10.63 -4.05
N THR A 192 -21.16 -10.35 -4.76
CA THR A 192 -22.45 -9.96 -4.18
C THR A 192 -22.81 -10.80 -2.96
N GLY A 193 -23.29 -10.13 -1.92
CA GLY A 193 -23.67 -10.72 -0.64
C GLY A 193 -22.50 -10.97 0.32
N THR A 194 -21.28 -11.20 -0.19
CA THR A 194 -20.13 -11.62 0.64
C THR A 194 -19.35 -10.48 1.27
N GLY A 195 -19.58 -9.24 0.81
CA GLY A 195 -19.02 -8.04 1.43
C GLY A 195 -19.90 -7.44 2.52
N ARG A 196 -21.07 -8.04 2.79
CA ARG A 196 -22.06 -7.58 3.76
C ARG A 196 -21.84 -8.26 5.11
N GLU A 197 -22.08 -7.53 6.19
CA GLU A 197 -22.12 -8.09 7.54
C GLU A 197 -23.44 -7.75 8.23
N LYS A 198 -23.40 -7.07 9.39
CA LYS A 198 -24.57 -6.75 10.20
C LYS A 198 -25.55 -5.89 9.40
N THR A 199 -26.82 -6.30 9.38
CA THR A 199 -27.90 -5.56 8.74
C THR A 199 -28.39 -4.42 9.63
N GLY A 200 -28.97 -3.38 9.03
CA GLY A 200 -29.56 -2.26 9.77
C GLY A 200 -28.54 -1.39 10.52
N SER A 201 -27.24 -1.49 10.20
CA SER A 201 -26.18 -0.85 10.98
C SER A 201 -25.38 0.20 10.22
N CYS A 202 -25.51 0.27 8.89
CA CYS A 202 -24.75 1.23 8.07
C CYS A 202 -25.53 1.73 6.86
N GLY A 203 -25.75 3.05 6.78
CA GLY A 203 -26.37 3.69 5.62
C GLY A 203 -25.39 4.11 4.52
N PHE A 204 -24.07 3.91 4.69
CA PHE A 204 -23.05 4.38 3.75
C PHE A 204 -23.20 3.76 2.36
N PHE A 205 -23.57 2.48 2.30
CA PHE A 205 -23.79 1.74 1.07
C PHE A 205 -25.24 1.79 0.61
N LYS A 206 -26.07 2.69 1.15
CA LYS A 206 -27.44 2.80 0.69
C LYS A 206 -27.49 3.41 -0.72
N GLY A 207 -28.26 2.79 -1.59
CA GLY A 207 -28.58 3.27 -2.92
C GLY A 207 -29.77 4.20 -2.95
N THR A 208 -29.77 5.09 -3.95
CA THR A 208 -30.94 5.87 -4.28
C THR A 208 -31.08 6.08 -5.79
N SER A 209 -32.32 6.17 -6.27
CA SER A 209 -32.65 6.67 -7.61
C SER A 209 -32.75 8.20 -7.67
N ASP A 210 -33.07 8.82 -6.54
CA ASP A 210 -33.25 10.27 -6.40
C ASP A 210 -32.48 10.81 -5.18
N THR A 211 -31.34 11.44 -5.45
CA THR A 211 -30.51 12.07 -4.42
C THR A 211 -31.09 13.37 -3.88
N ALA A 212 -32.15 13.92 -4.48
CA ALA A 212 -32.81 15.13 -3.99
C ALA A 212 -33.78 14.83 -2.82
N SER A 213 -34.39 13.64 -2.84
CA SER A 213 -35.46 13.27 -1.90
C SER A 213 -35.05 12.19 -0.90
N ASP A 214 -34.05 11.37 -1.24
CA ASP A 214 -33.61 10.23 -0.42
C ASP A 214 -32.11 10.28 -0.12
N GLY A 215 -31.75 9.93 1.12
CA GLY A 215 -30.36 9.69 1.51
C GLY A 215 -29.80 8.42 0.87
N GLY A 216 -28.61 8.53 0.27
CA GLY A 216 -27.89 7.42 -0.36
C GLY A 216 -27.00 7.87 -1.51
N ILE A 217 -26.33 6.92 -2.15
CA ILE A 217 -25.48 7.13 -3.33
C ILE A 217 -26.24 6.67 -4.58
N LYS A 218 -26.25 7.49 -5.63
CA LYS A 218 -26.86 7.11 -6.91
C LYS A 218 -25.92 6.23 -7.75
N PHE A 219 -26.24 4.95 -7.85
CA PHE A 219 -25.56 3.97 -8.73
C PHE A 219 -26.54 3.25 -9.68
N THR A 220 -27.64 3.93 -10.04
CA THR A 220 -28.57 3.49 -11.08
C THR A 220 -28.21 4.13 -12.44
N GLY A 221 -28.68 3.52 -13.54
CA GLY A 221 -28.46 4.06 -14.90
C GLY A 221 -27.05 3.85 -15.47
N GLY A 222 -26.36 2.77 -15.07
CA GLY A 222 -25.00 2.45 -15.52
C GLY A 222 -23.87 3.09 -14.70
N ASN A 223 -24.21 3.86 -13.66
CA ASN A 223 -23.25 4.39 -12.71
C ASN A 223 -22.89 3.35 -11.65
N THR A 224 -21.60 3.22 -11.33
CA THR A 224 -21.12 2.32 -10.28
C THR A 224 -20.31 3.15 -9.29
N TYR A 225 -20.63 3.05 -7.99
CA TYR A 225 -19.76 3.64 -6.97
C TYR A 225 -18.47 2.82 -6.88
N LYS A 226 -17.34 3.52 -6.93
CA LYS A 226 -15.99 2.93 -6.90
C LYS A 226 -15.15 3.67 -5.87
N ALA A 227 -14.80 2.98 -4.79
CA ALA A 227 -13.89 3.49 -3.77
C ALA A 227 -12.51 2.86 -3.93
N VAL A 228 -11.50 3.52 -3.35
CA VAL A 228 -10.13 3.01 -3.28
C VAL A 228 -9.62 2.57 -4.66
N PHE A 229 -9.63 3.51 -5.62
CA PHE A 229 -9.25 3.25 -7.01
C PHE A 229 -10.03 2.09 -7.68
N GLY A 230 -11.26 1.85 -7.24
CA GLY A 230 -12.16 0.83 -7.78
C GLY A 230 -11.96 -0.57 -7.22
N LEU A 231 -11.13 -0.74 -6.17
CA LEU A 231 -11.02 -2.01 -5.44
C LEU A 231 -12.35 -2.36 -4.78
N ILE A 232 -12.99 -1.39 -4.13
CA ILE A 232 -14.35 -1.55 -3.61
C ILE A 232 -15.31 -0.98 -4.63
N GLN A 233 -16.31 -1.78 -4.99
CA GLN A 233 -17.35 -1.41 -5.93
C GLN A 233 -18.72 -1.73 -5.36
N GLN A 234 -19.69 -0.92 -5.72
CA GLN A 234 -21.08 -1.19 -5.42
C GLN A 234 -21.90 -1.20 -6.69
N ASN A 235 -22.42 -2.39 -7.02
CA ASN A 235 -23.20 -2.65 -8.23
C ASN A 235 -24.71 -2.79 -7.94
N ALA A 236 -25.08 -2.96 -6.67
CA ALA A 236 -26.44 -3.10 -6.21
C ALA A 236 -26.61 -2.46 -4.84
N ASP A 237 -27.87 -2.28 -4.43
CA ASP A 237 -28.20 -1.67 -3.14
C ASP A 237 -27.65 -2.48 -1.96
N ASP A 238 -27.05 -1.75 -1.01
CA ASP A 238 -26.31 -2.27 0.15
C ASP A 238 -25.36 -3.45 -0.18
N ASP A 239 -24.73 -3.46 -1.35
CA ASP A 239 -23.90 -4.57 -1.83
C ASP A 239 -22.46 -4.15 -2.14
N PRO A 240 -21.66 -3.80 -1.12
CA PRO A 240 -20.25 -3.59 -1.35
C PRO A 240 -19.57 -4.90 -1.77
N THR A 241 -18.84 -4.84 -2.88
CA THR A 241 -18.04 -5.93 -3.45
C THR A 241 -16.58 -5.52 -3.51
N GLN A 242 -15.68 -6.50 -3.55
CA GLN A 242 -14.25 -6.27 -3.74
C GLN A 242 -13.81 -6.90 -5.06
N LYS A 243 -13.17 -6.10 -5.92
CA LYS A 243 -12.47 -6.61 -7.10
C LYS A 243 -11.18 -7.33 -6.68
N PRO A 244 -10.77 -8.38 -7.40
CA PRO A 244 -9.51 -9.05 -7.14
C PRO A 244 -8.33 -8.11 -7.41
N ALA A 245 -7.33 -8.19 -6.54
CA ALA A 245 -5.99 -7.66 -6.74
C ALA A 245 -4.92 -8.69 -6.36
N ASP A 246 -5.31 -9.96 -6.23
CA ASP A 246 -4.52 -11.17 -6.00
C ASP A 246 -4.02 -11.83 -7.29
N ASP A 247 -4.48 -11.37 -8.45
CA ASP A 247 -3.86 -11.60 -9.76
C ASP A 247 -3.98 -10.35 -10.66
N LEU A 248 -2.88 -9.59 -10.80
CA LEU A 248 -2.83 -8.40 -11.65
C LEU A 248 -2.32 -8.69 -13.07
N THR A 249 -2.13 -9.97 -13.41
CA THR A 249 -1.72 -10.45 -14.74
C THR A 249 -2.90 -10.84 -15.62
N ALA A 250 -4.11 -10.91 -15.06
CA ALA A 250 -5.34 -11.24 -15.77
C ALA A 250 -5.67 -10.28 -16.94
N ALA A 251 -6.59 -10.70 -17.80
CA ALA A 251 -7.01 -9.96 -18.99
C ALA A 251 -7.60 -8.56 -18.68
N ALA A 252 -7.56 -7.65 -19.66
CA ALA A 252 -8.12 -6.30 -19.54
C ALA A 252 -9.62 -6.34 -19.16
N GLY A 253 -10.03 -5.53 -18.17
CA GLY A 253 -11.41 -5.43 -17.68
C GLY A 253 -11.67 -6.05 -16.30
N THR A 254 -10.81 -6.96 -15.84
CA THR A 254 -10.80 -7.48 -14.45
C THR A 254 -9.73 -6.83 -13.58
N VAL A 255 -8.67 -6.31 -14.22
CA VAL A 255 -7.51 -5.72 -13.54
C VAL A 255 -7.75 -4.25 -13.18
N LEU A 256 -7.40 -3.89 -11.95
CA LEU A 256 -7.39 -2.53 -11.45
C LEU A 256 -6.10 -1.80 -11.92
N PRO A 257 -6.16 -0.84 -12.86
CA PRO A 257 -4.95 -0.29 -13.49
C PRO A 257 -4.00 0.41 -12.49
N VAL A 258 -4.56 1.11 -11.51
CA VAL A 258 -3.77 1.76 -10.45
C VAL A 258 -3.03 0.73 -9.60
N TYR A 259 -3.69 -0.37 -9.23
CA TYR A 259 -3.05 -1.45 -8.47
C TYR A 259 -1.99 -2.17 -9.28
N LYS A 260 -2.17 -2.36 -10.59
CA LYS A 260 -1.13 -2.92 -11.47
C LYS A 260 0.12 -2.06 -11.51
N ARG A 261 -0.03 -0.73 -11.67
CA ARG A 261 1.10 0.21 -11.63
C ARG A 261 1.77 0.24 -10.26
N ALA A 262 0.97 0.30 -9.19
CA ALA A 262 1.48 0.30 -7.83
C ALA A 262 2.27 -0.97 -7.53
N HIS A 263 1.71 -2.14 -7.85
CA HIS A 263 2.37 -3.43 -7.68
C HIS A 263 3.71 -3.48 -8.42
N ALA A 264 3.75 -3.05 -9.69
CA ALA A 264 4.99 -3.02 -10.46
C ALA A 264 6.07 -2.13 -9.82
N ALA A 265 5.71 -0.91 -9.38
CA ALA A 265 6.64 0.02 -8.75
C ALA A 265 7.15 -0.49 -7.38
N ILE A 266 6.25 -1.05 -6.57
CA ILE A 266 6.58 -1.64 -5.26
C ILE A 266 7.49 -2.86 -5.44
N ARG A 267 7.20 -3.69 -6.45
CA ARG A 267 8.02 -4.85 -6.77
C ARG A 267 9.41 -4.45 -7.25
N ALA A 268 9.53 -3.41 -8.08
CA ALA A 268 10.81 -2.87 -8.48
C ALA A 268 11.62 -2.38 -7.26
N LEU A 269 10.99 -1.65 -6.33
CA LEU A 269 11.60 -1.25 -5.05
C LEU A 269 12.05 -2.46 -4.20
N GLN A 270 11.26 -3.53 -4.15
CA GLN A 270 11.62 -4.79 -3.48
C GLN A 270 12.82 -5.51 -4.12
N LEU A 271 13.06 -5.28 -5.41
CA LEU A 271 14.11 -5.95 -6.18
C LEU A 271 15.41 -5.15 -6.26
N LEU A 272 15.42 -3.88 -5.82
CA LEU A 272 16.65 -3.13 -5.67
C LEU A 272 17.61 -3.89 -4.75
N ALA A 273 18.80 -4.19 -5.29
CA ALA A 273 19.86 -4.89 -4.60
C ALA A 273 20.44 -3.98 -3.52
N GLN A 274 20.57 -4.46 -2.29
CA GLN A 274 21.32 -3.73 -1.28
C GLN A 274 22.81 -3.87 -1.54
N GLU A 275 23.54 -2.76 -1.47
CA GLU A 275 24.99 -2.78 -1.60
C GLU A 275 25.64 -3.26 -0.32
N ASP A 276 26.33 -4.39 -0.39
CA ASP A 276 27.18 -4.86 0.69
C ASP A 276 28.61 -4.33 0.52
N TYR A 277 28.83 -3.08 0.93
CA TYR A 277 30.19 -2.60 1.18
C TYR A 277 30.57 -3.00 2.59
N THR A 278 31.03 -4.25 2.70
CA THR A 278 31.56 -4.83 3.93
C THR A 278 32.56 -3.87 4.58
N ILE A 279 32.49 -3.76 5.91
CA ILE A 279 33.36 -2.92 6.75
C ILE A 279 34.84 -3.37 6.65
N ASN A 280 35.10 -4.57 6.12
CA ASN A 280 36.44 -5.13 6.02
C ASN A 280 37.25 -4.44 4.89
N PRO A 281 38.27 -3.63 5.23
CA PRO A 281 39.10 -2.95 4.23
C PRO A 281 39.85 -3.93 3.31
N GLN A 282 40.20 -5.13 3.80
CA GLN A 282 40.84 -6.17 2.97
C GLN A 282 39.86 -6.75 1.93
N ALA A 283 38.59 -6.90 2.28
CA ALA A 283 37.57 -7.36 1.33
C ALA A 283 37.33 -6.30 0.23
N GLN A 284 37.29 -5.02 0.61
CA GLN A 284 37.20 -3.92 -0.35
C GLN A 284 38.43 -3.84 -1.25
N LEU A 285 39.64 -3.96 -0.70
CA LEU A 285 40.88 -4.04 -1.48
C LEU A 285 40.90 -5.22 -2.43
N LYS A 286 40.42 -6.40 -2.02
CA LYS A 286 40.27 -7.56 -2.92
C LYS A 286 39.28 -7.29 -4.04
N LYS A 287 38.12 -6.70 -3.74
CA LYS A 287 37.10 -6.34 -4.75
C LYS A 287 37.70 -5.36 -5.78
N LEU A 288 38.40 -4.33 -5.32
CA LEU A 288 39.07 -3.35 -6.18
C LEU A 288 40.23 -3.97 -6.97
N ALA A 289 41.02 -4.85 -6.37
CA ALA A 289 42.10 -5.55 -7.05
C ALA A 289 41.57 -6.46 -8.17
N SER A 290 40.46 -7.16 -7.94
CA SER A 290 39.78 -7.95 -8.97
C SER A 290 39.25 -7.07 -10.11
N ALA A 291 38.69 -5.90 -9.79
CA ALA A 291 38.23 -4.94 -10.79
C ALA A 291 39.40 -4.36 -11.60
N ALA A 292 40.51 -4.02 -10.93
CA ALA A 292 41.73 -3.51 -11.57
C ALA A 292 42.41 -4.55 -12.49
N ALA A 293 42.28 -5.84 -12.20
CA ALA A 293 42.80 -6.92 -13.03
C ALA A 293 41.94 -7.23 -14.26
N ALA A 294 40.74 -6.65 -14.36
CA ALA A 294 39.81 -6.84 -15.47
C ALA A 294 39.89 -5.72 -16.54
N VAL A 295 40.75 -4.73 -16.32
CA VAL A 295 41.07 -3.61 -17.22
C VAL A 295 42.46 -3.84 -17.82
#